data_AF-A0ABD4W656-F1
#
_entry.id   AF-A0ABD4W656-F1
#
_cell.length_a   1.000
_cell.length_b   1.000
_cell.length_c   1.000
_cell.angle_alpha   90.00
_cell.angle_beta   90.00
_cell.angle_gamma   90.00
#
_symmetry.space_group_name_H-M   'P 1'
#
loop_
_entity.id
_entity.type
_entity.pdbx_description
1 polymer ?
#
loop_
_entity_poly.entity_id
_entity_poly.type
_entity_poly.pdbx_seq_one_letter_code
_entity_poly.pdbx_strand_id
1 'polypeptide(L)'
;KWNQIFKSITTDNGSEFADLSDLEQVSKTLVYYAHPYTSCDKGSVERHNGLIRRHIPKGDRMDKYSVEDIAKIEVWCNSLPRKILNYKTPEEYFDTELDR
;
A
#
# COMPACT_ATOMS: atom_id res chain seq x y z
N LYS A 1 19.99 -1.12 -0.52
CA LYS A 1 19.02 0.01 -0.50
C LYS A 1 17.63 -0.45 -0.06
N TRP A 2 17.04 -1.52 -0.62
CA TRP A 2 15.71 -2.02 -0.20
C TRP A 2 15.50 -2.07 1.31
N ASN A 3 16.32 -2.83 2.04
CA ASN A 3 16.19 -3.05 3.49
C ASN A 3 16.49 -1.78 4.33
N GLN A 4 17.06 -0.74 3.70
CA GLN A 4 17.24 0.57 4.33
C GLN A 4 15.96 1.39 4.29
N ILE A 5 15.16 1.21 3.24
CA ILE A 5 13.91 1.93 2.99
C ILE A 5 12.74 1.15 3.62
N PHE A 6 12.58 -0.11 3.25
CA PHE A 6 11.52 -0.98 3.73
C PHE A 6 12.04 -1.85 4.87
N LYS A 7 11.54 -1.58 6.08
CA LYS A 7 11.93 -2.30 7.30
C LYS A 7 11.05 -3.51 7.57
N SER A 8 9.76 -3.33 7.31
CA SER A 8 8.76 -4.36 7.50
C SER A 8 7.61 -4.20 6.52
N ILE A 9 6.89 -5.29 6.32
CA ILE A 9 5.65 -5.37 5.57
C ILE A 9 4.58 -5.89 6.53
N THR A 10 3.39 -5.31 6.48
CA THR A 10 2.25 -5.77 7.28
C THR A 10 1.10 -6.14 6.35
N THR A 11 0.55 -7.34 6.51
CA THR A 11 -0.54 -7.87 5.67
C THR A 11 -1.65 -8.51 6.53
N ASP A 12 -2.77 -8.91 5.93
CA ASP A 12 -3.71 -9.82 6.58
C ASP A 12 -3.41 -11.29 6.27
N ASN A 13 -4.21 -12.16 6.88
CA ASN A 13 -4.12 -13.61 6.69
C ASN A 13 -4.84 -14.08 5.42
N GLY A 14 -4.91 -13.25 4.37
CA GLY A 14 -5.41 -13.65 3.06
C GLY A 14 -4.55 -14.78 2.48
N SER A 15 -5.20 -15.76 1.84
CA SER A 15 -4.49 -16.92 1.25
C SER A 15 -3.50 -16.51 0.17
N GLU A 16 -3.72 -15.37 -0.48
CA GLU A 16 -2.82 -14.75 -1.44
C GLU A 16 -1.48 -14.32 -0.83
N PHE A 17 -1.40 -14.22 0.51
CA PHE A 17 -0.20 -13.84 1.26
C PHE A 17 0.38 -15.01 2.08
N ALA A 18 -0.04 -16.25 1.81
CA ALA A 18 0.44 -17.42 2.53
C ALA A 18 1.97 -17.58 2.44
N ASP A 19 2.53 -17.31 1.27
CA ASP A 19 3.97 -17.43 1.00
C ASP A 19 4.73 -16.11 1.24
N LEU A 20 4.06 -15.06 1.76
CA LEU A 20 4.68 -13.75 1.92
C LEU A 20 5.85 -13.77 2.91
N SER A 21 5.82 -14.66 3.90
CA SER A 21 6.93 -14.86 4.84
C SER A 21 8.24 -15.29 4.17
N ASP A 22 8.18 -15.89 2.98
CA ASP A 22 9.40 -16.30 2.26
C ASP A 22 10.22 -15.08 1.80
N LEU A 23 9.58 -13.91 1.67
CA LEU A 23 10.28 -12.65 1.38
C LEU A 23 11.27 -12.25 2.48
N GLU A 24 11.10 -12.71 3.72
CA GLU A 24 12.04 -12.44 4.79
C GLU A 24 13.43 -13.02 4.45
N GLN A 25 13.46 -14.19 3.81
CA GLN A 25 14.71 -14.89 3.45
C GLN A 25 15.47 -14.15 2.34
N VAL A 26 14.75 -13.60 1.37
CA VAL A 26 15.32 -12.91 0.22
C VAL A 26 15.69 -11.47 0.56
N SER A 27 14.79 -10.75 1.22
CA SER A 27 14.88 -9.30 1.39
C SER A 27 15.29 -8.88 2.80
N LYS A 28 15.35 -9.78 3.79
CA LYS A 28 15.54 -9.44 5.22
C LYS A 28 14.54 -8.39 5.75
N THR A 29 13.42 -8.19 5.05
CA THR A 29 12.33 -7.29 5.46
C THR A 29 11.36 -8.11 6.27
N LEU A 30 11.06 -7.69 7.50
CA LEU A 30 10.20 -8.47 8.41
C LEU A 30 8.75 -8.43 7.94
N VAL A 31 8.05 -9.57 7.99
CA VAL A 31 6.66 -9.70 7.58
C VAL A 31 5.80 -9.93 8.82
N TYR A 32 4.82 -9.05 9.01
CA TYR A 32 3.85 -9.11 10.10
C TYR A 32 2.45 -9.34 9.56
N TYR A 33 1.68 -10.17 10.26
CA TYR A 33 0.29 -10.44 9.95
C TYR A 33 -0.62 -9.78 10.98
N ALA A 34 -1.69 -9.14 10.52
CA ALA A 34 -2.71 -8.56 11.38
C ALA A 34 -3.42 -9.65 12.18
N HIS A 35 -3.85 -9.31 13.40
CA HIS A 35 -4.57 -10.26 14.25
C HIS A 35 -5.90 -10.67 13.59
N PRO A 36 -6.34 -11.93 13.74
CA PRO A 36 -7.63 -12.37 13.24
C PRO A 36 -8.76 -11.46 13.75
N TYR A 37 -9.63 -11.03 12.84
CA TYR A 37 -10.79 -10.17 13.12
C TYR A 37 -10.45 -8.76 13.64
N THR A 38 -9.21 -8.30 13.48
CA THR A 38 -8.78 -6.96 13.93
C THR A 38 -8.57 -6.02 12.73
N SER A 39 -9.68 -5.52 12.18
CA SER A 39 -9.65 -4.62 11.01
C SER A 39 -8.96 -3.27 11.28
N CYS A 40 -8.90 -2.84 12.54
CA CYS A 40 -8.25 -1.59 12.93
C CYS A 40 -6.71 -1.61 12.80
N ASP A 41 -6.08 -2.81 12.80
CA ASP A 41 -4.63 -2.96 12.61
C ASP A 41 -4.17 -2.46 11.23
N LYS A 42 -5.10 -2.30 10.27
CA LYS A 42 -4.84 -1.88 8.89
C LYS A 42 -5.65 -0.65 8.45
N GLY A 43 -6.04 0.22 9.37
CA GLY A 43 -6.89 1.38 9.05
C GLY A 43 -6.36 2.27 7.90
N SER A 44 -5.04 2.44 7.79
CA SER A 44 -4.40 3.18 6.69
C SER A 44 -4.54 2.48 5.33
N VAL A 45 -4.45 1.15 5.30
CA VAL A 45 -4.60 0.34 4.08
C VAL A 45 -6.04 0.42 3.58
N GLU A 46 -7.02 0.25 4.47
CA GLU A 46 -8.45 0.36 4.12
C GLU A 46 -8.80 1.75 3.57
N ARG A 47 -8.27 2.80 4.20
CA ARG A 47 -8.41 4.17 3.72
C ARG A 47 -7.78 4.36 2.33
N HIS A 48 -6.65 3.72 2.05
CA HIS A 48 -6.00 3.79 0.74
C HIS A 48 -6.77 3.00 -0.33
N ASN A 49 -7.26 1.79 -0.01
CA ASN A 49 -8.14 1.02 -0.88
C ASN A 49 -9.39 1.82 -1.28
N GLY A 50 -9.94 2.61 -0.35
CA GLY A 50 -11.04 3.53 -0.62
C GLY A 50 -10.73 4.60 -1.68
N LEU A 51 -9.47 5.02 -1.84
CA LEU A 51 -9.05 5.94 -2.90
C LEU A 51 -9.09 5.27 -4.28
N ILE A 52 -8.53 4.06 -4.38
CA ILE A 52 -8.55 3.25 -5.60
C ILE A 52 -10.00 2.98 -6.04
N ARG A 53 -10.89 2.70 -5.08
CA ARG A 53 -12.31 2.45 -5.33
C ARG A 53 -13.10 3.63 -5.90
N ARG A 54 -12.54 4.85 -5.91
CA ARG A 54 -13.13 6.00 -6.62
C ARG A 54 -12.96 5.89 -8.13
N HIS A 55 -11.95 5.16 -8.59
CA HIS A 55 -11.65 4.91 -10.00
C HIS A 55 -12.12 3.53 -10.46
N ILE A 56 -12.09 2.54 -9.57
CA ILE A 56 -12.53 1.16 -9.84
C ILE A 56 -13.70 0.82 -8.89
N PRO A 57 -14.95 1.07 -9.31
CA PRO A 57 -16.13 0.79 -8.50
C PRO A 57 -16.17 -0.65 -7.97
N LYS A 58 -16.82 -0.84 -6.83
CA LYS A 58 -17.01 -2.19 -6.30
C LYS A 58 -17.91 -2.99 -7.25
N GLY A 59 -17.49 -4.22 -7.59
CA GLY A 59 -18.20 -5.08 -8.53
C GLY A 59 -17.65 -5.03 -9.96
N ASP A 60 -16.86 -4.01 -10.29
CA ASP A 60 -16.08 -4.03 -11.52
C ASP A 60 -14.87 -4.95 -11.39
N ARG A 61 -14.64 -5.69 -12.48
CA ARG A 61 -13.47 -6.55 -12.61
C ARG A 61 -12.27 -5.70 -12.98
N MET A 62 -11.17 -5.88 -12.24
CA MET A 62 -9.92 -5.13 -12.48
C MET A 62 -9.25 -5.48 -13.81
N ASP A 63 -9.56 -6.65 -14.38
CA ASP A 63 -9.04 -7.11 -15.68
C ASP A 63 -9.49 -6.25 -16.87
N LYS A 64 -10.49 -5.38 -16.69
CA LYS A 64 -10.94 -4.40 -17.69
C LYS A 64 -10.02 -3.19 -17.81
N TYR A 65 -9.14 -2.96 -16.84
CA TYR A 65 -8.27 -1.79 -16.79
C TYR A 65 -6.89 -2.18 -17.31
N SER A 66 -6.35 -1.34 -18.19
CA SER A 66 -4.98 -1.53 -18.68
C SER A 66 -3.96 -1.24 -17.58
N VAL A 67 -2.72 -1.71 -17.74
CA VAL A 67 -1.63 -1.39 -16.81
C VAL A 67 -1.42 0.12 -16.75
N GLU A 68 -1.60 0.82 -17.88
CA GLU A 68 -1.53 2.27 -17.98
C GLU A 68 -2.63 2.96 -17.17
N ASP A 69 -3.84 2.39 -17.13
CA ASP A 69 -4.92 2.92 -16.30
C ASP A 69 -4.61 2.74 -14.81
N ILE A 70 -4.10 1.57 -14.41
CA ILE A 70 -3.69 1.31 -13.04
C ILE A 70 -2.56 2.26 -12.61
N ALA A 71 -1.57 2.48 -13.48
CA ALA A 71 -0.48 3.42 -13.21
C ALA A 71 -1.00 4.87 -13.03
N LYS A 72 -1.97 5.31 -13.82
CA LYS A 72 -2.59 6.65 -13.63
C LYS A 72 -3.30 6.76 -12.28
N ILE A 73 -3.98 5.70 -11.84
CA ILE A 73 -4.64 5.66 -10.53
C ILE A 73 -3.60 5.72 -9.40
N GLU A 74 -2.50 4.97 -9.54
CA GLU A 74 -1.38 5.01 -8.58
C GLU A 74 -0.79 6.41 -8.45
N VAL A 75 -0.45 7.04 -9.58
CA VAL A 75 0.08 8.41 -9.62
C VAL A 75 -0.90 9.37 -8.95
N TRP A 76 -2.19 9.28 -9.27
CA TRP A 76 -3.22 10.12 -8.64
C TRP A 76 -3.30 9.90 -7.12
N CYS A 77 -3.23 8.65 -6.66
CA CYS A 77 -3.25 8.31 -5.24
C CYS A 77 -2.04 8.86 -4.47
N ASN A 78 -0.87 8.91 -5.12
CA ASN A 78 0.39 9.39 -4.57
C ASN A 78 0.54 10.92 -4.67
N SER A 79 -0.10 11.55 -5.66
CA SER A 79 -0.12 13.00 -5.85
C SER A 79 -1.28 13.68 -5.11
N LEU A 80 -2.20 12.94 -4.48
CA LEU A 80 -3.35 13.49 -3.76
C LEU A 80 -2.91 14.08 -2.41
N PRO A 81 -3.07 15.42 -2.16
CA PRO A 81 -2.78 16.03 -0.87
C PRO A 81 -3.59 15.43 0.27
N ARG A 82 -2.93 15.08 1.39
CA ARG A 82 -3.59 14.46 2.54
C ARG A 82 -3.59 15.40 3.74
N LYS A 83 -4.75 15.65 4.33
CA LYS A 83 -4.88 16.48 5.55
C LYS A 83 -4.00 15.99 6.71
N ILE A 84 -3.87 14.66 6.89
CA ILE A 84 -2.99 14.05 7.92
C ILE A 84 -1.51 14.35 7.69
N LEU A 85 -1.11 14.68 6.45
CA LEU A 85 0.25 15.06 6.06
C LEU A 85 0.40 16.58 5.94
N ASN A 86 -0.42 17.37 6.65
CA ASN A 86 -0.45 18.83 6.51
C ASN A 86 -0.66 19.31 5.07
N TYR A 87 -1.51 18.61 4.32
CA TYR A 87 -1.78 18.86 2.90
C TYR A 87 -0.58 18.68 1.96
N LYS A 88 0.49 17.99 2.40
CA LYS A 88 1.47 17.42 1.49
C LYS A 88 0.94 16.15 0.82
N THR A 89 1.53 15.81 -0.29
CA THR A 89 1.30 14.56 -1.01
C THR A 89 2.13 13.42 -0.39
N PRO A 90 1.65 12.17 -0.48
CA PRO A 90 2.46 10.99 -0.15
C PRO A 90 3.83 10.97 -0.81
N GLU A 91 3.89 11.36 -2.09
CA GLU A 91 5.13 11.39 -2.88
C GLU A 91 6.15 12.35 -2.27
N GLU A 92 5.78 13.62 -2.04
CA GLU A 92 6.67 14.61 -1.40
C GLU A 92 7.17 14.15 -0.03
N TYR A 93 6.29 13.51 0.76
CA TYR A 93 6.65 13.04 2.08
C TYR A 93 7.58 11.84 2.03
N PHE A 94 7.38 10.93 1.07
CA PHE A 94 8.24 9.79 0.85
C PHE A 94 9.64 10.22 0.41
N ASP A 95 9.75 11.15 -0.54
CA ASP A 95 11.03 11.70 -0.99
C ASP A 95 11.78 12.39 0.16
N THR A 96 11.08 13.17 0.98
CA THR A 96 11.67 13.80 2.17
C THR A 96 12.26 12.78 3.16
N GLU A 97 11.62 11.62 3.32
CA GLU A 97 12.12 10.56 4.20
C GLU A 97 13.26 9.75 3.56
N LEU A 98 13.34 9.69 2.22
CA LEU A 98 14.46 9.05 1.51
C LEU A 98 15.74 9.90 1.52
N ASP A 99 15.60 11.23 1.56
CA ASP A 99 16.71 12.18 1.61
C ASP A 99 17.35 12.33 3.01
N ARG A 100 16.75 11.72 4.04
CA ARG A 100 17.27 11.67 5.41
C ARG A 100 18.31 10.58 5.62
#